data_AF-A0A846X163-F1
#
_entry.id   AF-A0A846X163-F1
#
_cell.length_a   1.000
_cell.length_b   1.000
_cell.length_c   1.000
_cell.angle_alpha   90.00
_cell.angle_beta   90.00
_cell.angle_gamma   90.00
#
_symmetry.space_group_name_H-M   'P 1'
#
loop_
_entity.id
_entity.type
_entity.pdbx_description
1 polymer ?
#
loop_
_entity_poly.entity_id
_entity_poly.type
_entity_poly.pdbx_seq_one_letter_code
_entity_poly.pdbx_strand_id
1 'polypeptide(L)'
;MNRFTRTRLAAATAAAAALAGAALLAPAAANAAPVSPTAPVPGTQCNVGQVERATAKVAPEFWQHISTNAKAKDRFEQMLVKTQAERAADRAAAMKAREARKAEWQKAHPGQTPPVHQHGKDHGKGKPTLTKAQVEQKIATVKATCTTS
;
A
#
# COMPACT_ATOMS: atom_id res chain seq x y z
N MET A 1 38.02 -7.64 34.51
CA MET A 1 36.76 -7.97 35.21
C MET A 1 36.37 -6.72 36.00
N ASN A 2 35.16 -6.18 35.81
CA ASN A 2 34.48 -5.33 36.80
C ASN A 2 33.01 -5.18 36.39
N ARG A 3 32.13 -5.86 37.14
CA ARG A 3 30.66 -5.71 37.09
C ARG A 3 30.23 -5.03 38.39
N PHE A 4 29.61 -3.85 38.28
CA PHE A 4 28.88 -3.14 39.34
C PHE A 4 28.03 -2.08 38.61
N THR A 5 26.73 -1.86 38.77
CA THR A 5 25.68 -2.42 39.63
C THR A 5 24.34 -1.95 39.03
N ARG A 6 23.26 -2.72 39.24
CA ARG A 6 21.89 -2.32 38.88
C ARG A 6 21.39 -1.17 39.80
N THR A 7 20.37 -0.48 39.28
CA THR A 7 19.13 -0.01 39.95
C THR A 7 18.95 1.46 40.37
N ARG A 8 17.90 2.04 39.76
CA ARG A 8 16.90 3.04 40.20
C ARG A 8 17.32 4.51 40.39
N LEU A 9 16.71 5.37 39.58
CA LEU A 9 15.80 6.39 40.14
C LEU A 9 14.68 6.68 39.13
N ALA A 10 13.46 6.40 39.56
CA ALA A 10 12.24 6.90 38.96
C ALA A 10 11.88 8.25 39.62
N ALA A 11 11.01 8.99 38.93
CA ALA A 11 10.16 10.07 39.40
C ALA A 11 10.70 11.51 39.34
N ALA A 12 10.20 12.23 38.34
CA ALA A 12 9.64 13.59 38.39
C ALA A 12 9.46 14.03 36.93
N THR A 13 8.36 14.53 36.39
CA THR A 13 7.07 15.02 36.88
C THR A 13 6.24 15.22 35.60
N ALA A 14 4.99 14.76 35.61
CA ALA A 14 4.02 15.16 34.60
C ALA A 14 3.67 16.64 34.81
N ALA A 15 3.71 17.44 33.75
CA ALA A 15 2.82 18.58 33.48
C ALA A 15 3.39 19.44 32.34
N ALA A 16 2.83 19.31 31.14
CA ALA A 16 2.62 20.41 30.18
C ALA A 16 1.91 19.84 28.93
N ALA A 17 0.66 19.42 29.11
CA ALA A 17 -0.28 19.46 28.02
C ALA A 17 -0.63 20.94 27.80
N ALA A 18 -0.15 21.53 26.70
CA ALA A 18 -0.77 22.62 25.96
C ALA A 18 0.31 23.41 25.18
N LEU A 19 0.71 22.89 24.02
CA LEU A 19 0.99 23.73 22.85
C LEU A 19 0.55 22.94 21.61
N ALA A 20 -0.75 23.06 21.32
CA ALA A 20 -1.26 22.91 19.98
C ALA A 20 -0.49 23.87 19.05
N GLY A 21 0.02 23.35 17.93
CA GLY A 21 0.60 24.21 16.90
C GLY A 21 1.96 23.77 16.36
N ALA A 22 2.14 22.49 16.03
CA ALA A 22 3.12 22.08 15.03
C ALA A 22 2.81 20.63 14.60
N ALA A 23 1.63 20.41 14.02
CA ALA A 23 1.47 19.30 13.09
C ALA A 23 2.31 19.64 11.86
N LEU A 24 3.62 19.36 11.97
CA LEU A 24 4.55 19.27 10.87
C LEU A 24 3.87 18.40 9.81
N LEU A 25 3.40 19.07 8.76
CA LEU A 25 3.07 18.50 7.45
C LEU A 25 4.37 17.98 6.81
N ALA A 26 5.01 17.02 7.46
CA ALA A 26 5.85 16.07 6.75
C ALA A 26 4.87 15.05 6.17
N PRO A 27 4.81 14.86 4.84
CA PRO A 27 4.25 13.64 4.33
C PRO A 27 5.16 12.57 4.88
N ALA A 28 4.68 11.85 5.91
CA ALA A 28 5.24 10.56 6.24
C ALA A 28 5.13 9.77 4.94
N ALA A 29 6.24 9.69 4.20
CA ALA A 29 6.54 8.53 3.41
C ALA A 29 6.54 7.41 4.45
N ALA A 30 5.35 6.87 4.71
CA ALA A 30 5.17 5.74 5.55
C ALA A 30 5.97 4.64 4.86
N ASN A 31 7.21 4.45 5.32
CA ASN A 31 7.84 3.15 5.31
C ASN A 31 6.90 2.30 6.17
N ALA A 32 5.84 1.79 5.55
CA ALA A 32 4.95 0.87 6.21
C ALA A 32 5.83 -0.31 6.64
N ALA A 33 5.73 -0.68 7.91
CA ALA A 33 6.44 -1.85 8.39
C ALA A 33 6.07 -3.06 7.52
N PRO A 34 7.00 -3.99 7.28
CA PRO A 34 6.73 -5.20 6.51
C PRO A 34 5.47 -5.89 7.07
N VAL A 35 4.58 -6.30 6.19
CA VAL A 35 3.34 -6.97 6.60
C VAL A 35 3.68 -8.38 7.05
N SER A 36 3.18 -8.80 8.21
CA SER A 36 3.41 -10.16 8.68
C SER A 36 2.79 -11.18 7.71
N PRO A 37 3.49 -12.27 7.33
CA PRO A 37 2.91 -13.34 6.53
C PRO A 37 1.69 -14.00 7.19
N THR A 38 1.57 -13.92 8.52
CA THR A 38 0.43 -14.42 9.29
C THR A 38 -0.72 -13.40 9.42
N ALA A 39 -0.56 -12.19 8.90
CA ALA A 39 -1.60 -11.17 8.96
C ALA A 39 -2.86 -11.63 8.21
N PRO A 40 -4.05 -11.43 8.80
CA PRO A 40 -5.31 -11.81 8.15
C PRO A 40 -5.61 -10.89 6.97
N VAL A 41 -6.19 -11.46 5.90
CA VAL A 41 -6.66 -10.71 4.74
C VAL A 41 -8.16 -10.40 4.89
N PRO A 42 -8.56 -9.13 5.11
CA PRO A 42 -9.95 -8.79 5.36
C PRO A 42 -10.92 -9.26 4.27
N GLY A 43 -12.03 -9.86 4.69
CA GLY A 43 -13.05 -10.42 3.78
C GLY A 43 -12.69 -11.78 3.19
N THR A 44 -11.68 -12.47 3.74
CA THR A 44 -11.33 -13.85 3.43
C THR A 44 -10.96 -14.61 4.70
N GLN A 45 -10.86 -15.94 4.62
CA GLN A 45 -10.36 -16.79 5.72
C GLN A 45 -8.84 -17.02 5.65
N CYS A 46 -8.14 -16.31 4.78
CA CYS A 46 -6.73 -16.54 4.48
C CYS A 46 -5.83 -15.50 5.14
N ASN A 47 -4.60 -15.89 5.44
CA ASN A 47 -3.53 -14.96 5.77
C ASN A 47 -2.72 -14.56 4.52
N VAL A 48 -1.88 -13.53 4.66
CA VAL A 48 -1.05 -13.01 3.57
C VAL A 48 -0.21 -14.12 2.92
N GLY A 49 0.51 -14.93 3.71
CA GLY A 49 1.37 -15.98 3.18
C GLY A 49 0.62 -17.07 2.40
N GLN A 50 -0.61 -17.40 2.80
CA GLN A 50 -1.51 -18.31 2.06
C GLN A 50 -1.93 -17.71 0.72
N VAL A 51 -2.27 -16.42 0.68
CA VAL A 51 -2.62 -15.72 -0.55
C VAL A 51 -1.42 -15.63 -1.49
N GLU A 52 -0.21 -15.40 -0.97
CA GLU A 52 1.02 -15.40 -1.77
C GLU A 52 1.26 -16.75 -2.46
N ARG A 53 1.19 -17.86 -1.70
CA ARG A 53 1.35 -19.21 -2.26
C ARG A 53 0.26 -19.56 -3.28
N ALA A 54 -0.99 -19.19 -3.01
CA ALA A 54 -2.08 -19.39 -3.96
C ALA A 54 -1.89 -18.53 -5.24
N THR A 55 -1.42 -17.29 -5.09
CA THR A 55 -1.14 -16.40 -6.23
C THR A 55 -0.01 -16.96 -7.09
N ALA A 56 1.04 -17.51 -6.48
CA ALA A 56 2.14 -18.17 -7.18
C ALA A 56 1.67 -19.35 -8.05
N LYS A 57 0.65 -20.10 -7.60
CA LYS A 57 0.06 -21.22 -8.35
C LYS A 57 -0.89 -20.76 -9.46
N VAL A 58 -1.77 -19.78 -9.19
CA VAL A 58 -2.85 -19.36 -10.11
C VAL A 58 -2.36 -18.36 -11.18
N ALA A 59 -1.33 -17.58 -10.85
CA ALA A 59 -0.78 -16.54 -11.72
C ALA A 59 0.75 -16.45 -11.57
N PRO A 60 1.50 -17.49 -12.01
CA PRO A 60 2.96 -17.56 -11.81
C PRO A 60 3.72 -16.40 -12.44
N GLU A 61 3.36 -15.99 -13.66
CA GLU A 61 3.95 -14.83 -14.36
C GLU A 61 3.80 -13.53 -13.56
N PHE A 62 2.59 -13.28 -13.04
CA PHE A 62 2.33 -12.13 -12.19
C PHE A 62 3.13 -12.21 -10.89
N TRP A 63 3.17 -13.39 -10.27
CA TRP A 63 3.91 -13.60 -9.03
C TRP A 63 5.42 -13.42 -9.23
N GLN A 64 5.99 -13.84 -10.35
CA GLN A 64 7.40 -13.57 -10.67
C GLN A 64 7.68 -12.07 -10.74
N HIS A 65 6.82 -11.29 -11.40
CA HIS A 65 6.97 -9.84 -11.46
C HIS A 65 6.88 -9.15 -10.10
N ILE A 66 6.02 -9.64 -9.21
CA ILE A 66 5.85 -9.08 -7.86
C ILE A 66 6.99 -9.51 -6.93
N SER A 67 7.30 -10.81 -6.89
CA SER A 67 8.26 -11.39 -5.95
C SER A 67 9.71 -10.98 -6.23
N THR A 68 10.07 -10.67 -7.47
CA THR A 68 11.42 -10.19 -7.84
C THR A 68 11.64 -8.70 -7.54
N ASN A 69 10.58 -7.96 -7.20
CA ASN A 69 10.65 -6.54 -6.88
C ASN A 69 10.16 -6.28 -5.45
N ALA A 70 11.08 -6.03 -4.53
CA ALA A 70 10.77 -5.82 -3.12
C ALA A 70 9.71 -4.73 -2.88
N LYS A 71 9.75 -3.63 -3.65
CA LYS A 71 8.74 -2.56 -3.54
C LYS A 71 7.38 -3.01 -4.06
N ALA A 72 7.35 -3.78 -5.14
CA ALA A 72 6.08 -4.29 -5.68
C ALA A 72 5.46 -5.32 -4.72
N LYS A 73 6.28 -6.18 -4.12
CA LYS A 73 5.85 -7.14 -3.10
C LYS A 73 5.29 -6.43 -1.86
N ASP A 74 6.03 -5.49 -1.29
CA ASP A 74 5.58 -4.73 -0.12
C ASP A 74 4.26 -4.00 -0.38
N ARG A 75 4.10 -3.37 -1.56
CA ARG A 75 2.84 -2.73 -1.94
C ARG A 75 1.70 -3.72 -2.13
N PHE A 76 1.98 -4.92 -2.64
CA PHE A 76 0.99 -5.98 -2.76
C PHE A 76 0.50 -6.44 -1.38
N GLU A 77 1.42 -6.74 -0.47
CA GLU A 77 1.10 -7.16 0.89
C GLU A 77 0.30 -6.09 1.66
N GLN A 78 0.72 -4.82 1.57
CA GLN A 78 -0.01 -3.69 2.17
C GLN A 78 -1.44 -3.57 1.64
N MET A 79 -1.66 -3.89 0.35
CA MET A 79 -2.98 -3.83 -0.25
C MET A 79 -3.87 -5.00 0.20
N LEU A 80 -3.30 -6.16 0.48
CA LEU A 80 -4.05 -7.33 0.98
C LEU A 80 -4.65 -7.07 2.36
N VAL A 81 -3.92 -6.39 3.25
CA VAL A 81 -4.38 -6.15 4.63
C VAL A 81 -5.33 -4.97 4.79
N LYS A 82 -5.52 -4.15 3.75
CA LYS A 82 -6.48 -3.05 3.79
C LYS A 82 -7.91 -3.55 3.61
N THR A 83 -8.81 -3.03 4.42
CA THR A 83 -10.26 -3.16 4.24
C THR A 83 -10.74 -2.42 2.99
N GLN A 84 -11.97 -2.72 2.55
CA GLN A 84 -12.57 -2.01 1.41
C GLN A 84 -12.76 -0.51 1.72
N ALA A 85 -13.14 -0.17 2.95
CA ALA A 85 -13.33 1.20 3.41
C ALA A 85 -12.04 2.00 3.39
N GLU A 86 -10.93 1.44 3.89
CA GLU A 86 -9.61 2.10 3.84
C GLU A 86 -9.16 2.32 2.40
N ARG A 87 -9.34 1.32 1.52
CA ARG A 87 -9.02 1.50 0.10
C ARG A 87 -9.86 2.59 -0.56
N ALA A 88 -11.12 2.77 -0.13
CA ALA A 88 -11.98 3.85 -0.62
C ALA A 88 -11.52 5.21 -0.10
N ALA A 89 -11.16 5.29 1.18
CA ALA A 89 -10.60 6.49 1.80
C ALA A 89 -9.27 6.90 1.12
N ASP A 90 -8.37 5.96 0.86
CA ASP A 90 -7.12 6.20 0.13
C ASP A 90 -7.37 6.77 -1.27
N ARG A 91 -8.35 6.20 -2.00
CA ARG A 91 -8.73 6.73 -3.32
C ARG A 91 -9.27 8.15 -3.22
N ALA A 92 -10.13 8.43 -2.24
CA ALA A 92 -10.67 9.77 -2.03
C ALA A 92 -9.56 10.77 -1.66
N ALA A 93 -8.61 10.39 -0.80
CA ALA A 93 -7.46 11.20 -0.44
C ALA A 93 -6.55 11.47 -1.65
N ALA A 94 -6.28 10.45 -2.47
CA ALA A 94 -5.49 10.58 -3.69
C ALA A 94 -6.17 11.52 -4.72
N MET A 95 -7.50 11.44 -4.85
CA MET A 95 -8.27 12.34 -5.71
C MET A 95 -8.18 13.79 -5.22
N LYS A 96 -8.39 14.05 -3.93
CA LYS A 96 -8.22 15.38 -3.34
C LYS A 96 -6.81 15.94 -3.55
N ALA A 97 -5.78 15.12 -3.32
CA ALA A 97 -4.39 15.53 -3.54
C ALA A 97 -4.12 15.86 -5.03
N ARG A 98 -4.74 15.13 -5.96
CA ARG A 98 -4.65 15.43 -7.39
C ARG A 98 -5.33 16.75 -7.73
N GLU A 99 -6.50 17.02 -7.17
CA GLU A 99 -7.22 18.28 -7.36
C GLU A 99 -6.43 19.47 -6.81
N ALA A 100 -5.84 19.33 -5.61
CA ALA A 100 -4.97 20.35 -5.03
C ALA A 100 -3.77 20.66 -5.94
N ARG A 101 -3.04 19.63 -6.39
CA ARG A 101 -1.91 19.80 -7.33
C ARG A 101 -2.35 20.44 -8.66
N LYS A 102 -3.55 20.09 -9.15
CA LYS A 102 -4.10 20.70 -10.36
C LYS A 102 -4.39 22.18 -10.15
N ALA A 103 -4.96 22.56 -9.01
CA ALA A 103 -5.25 23.96 -8.68
C ALA A 103 -3.96 24.77 -8.52
N GLU A 104 -2.93 24.22 -7.86
CA GLU A 104 -1.60 24.84 -7.76
C GLU A 104 -0.96 25.02 -9.13
N TRP A 105 -1.01 23.99 -9.98
CA TRP A 105 -0.50 24.07 -11.34
C TRP A 105 -1.22 25.15 -12.15
N GLN A 106 -2.55 25.22 -12.07
CA GLN A 106 -3.35 26.23 -12.78
C GLN A 106 -3.02 27.67 -12.34
N LYS A 107 -2.74 27.89 -11.05
CA LYS A 107 -2.29 29.20 -10.56
C LYS A 107 -0.92 29.57 -11.12
N ALA A 108 0.00 28.60 -11.20
CA ALA A 108 1.34 28.81 -11.75
C ALA A 108 1.36 28.93 -13.28
N HIS A 109 0.32 28.46 -13.98
CA HIS A 109 0.25 28.41 -15.45
C HIS A 109 -1.08 28.99 -15.96
N PRO A 110 -1.32 30.30 -15.79
CA PRO A 110 -2.54 30.93 -16.27
C PRO A 110 -2.67 30.80 -17.79
N GLY A 111 -3.87 30.42 -18.26
CA GLY A 111 -4.17 30.29 -19.69
C GLY A 111 -3.60 29.03 -20.38
N GLN A 112 -2.84 28.19 -19.66
CA GLN A 112 -2.33 26.93 -20.20
C GLN A 112 -3.21 25.75 -19.76
N THR A 113 -3.37 24.76 -20.63
CA THR A 113 -4.00 23.48 -20.28
C THR A 113 -2.96 22.51 -19.69
N PRO A 114 -3.30 21.75 -18.63
CA PRO A 114 -2.36 20.79 -18.05
C PRO A 114 -1.89 19.81 -19.13
N PRO A 115 -0.59 19.46 -19.16
CA PRO A 115 -0.10 18.47 -20.10
C PRO A 115 -0.90 17.18 -19.93
N VAL A 116 -1.59 16.77 -20.98
CA VAL A 116 -2.24 15.47 -21.04
C VAL A 116 -1.11 14.46 -21.16
N HIS A 117 -0.75 13.79 -20.06
CA HIS A 117 0.06 12.59 -20.17
C HIS A 117 -0.71 11.64 -21.09
N GLN A 118 -0.20 11.39 -22.29
CA GLN A 118 -0.72 10.33 -23.11
C GLN A 118 -0.60 9.06 -22.27
N HIS A 119 -1.74 8.54 -21.80
CA HIS A 119 -1.80 7.17 -21.33
C HIS A 119 -1.28 6.33 -22.48
N GLY A 120 -0.06 5.80 -22.34
CA GLY A 120 0.72 5.29 -23.47
C GLY A 120 -0.11 4.35 -24.32
N LYS A 121 -0.54 4.85 -25.49
CA LYS A 121 -1.18 4.06 -26.54
C LYS A 121 -0.27 2.93 -27.01
N ASP A 122 1.04 3.03 -26.71
CA ASP A 122 2.07 2.13 -27.18
C ASP A 122 2.52 1.09 -26.13
N HIS A 123 2.11 1.19 -24.86
CA HIS A 123 2.45 0.17 -23.86
C HIS A 123 1.63 -1.14 -23.97
N GLY A 124 0.60 -1.15 -24.81
CA GLY A 124 -0.30 -2.29 -25.03
C GLY A 124 -0.07 -3.08 -26.32
N LYS A 125 0.88 -2.67 -27.17
CA LYS A 125 1.14 -3.37 -28.45
C LYS A 125 1.90 -4.67 -28.17
N GLY A 126 1.17 -5.78 -28.02
CA GLY A 126 1.71 -7.14 -28.04
C GLY A 126 1.79 -7.88 -26.70
N LYS A 127 1.33 -7.31 -25.58
CA LYS A 127 1.22 -8.05 -24.32
C LYS A 127 -0.21 -8.54 -24.11
N PRO A 128 -0.45 -9.84 -23.82
CA PRO A 128 -1.77 -10.34 -23.48
C PRO A 128 -2.27 -9.61 -22.23
N THR A 129 -3.21 -8.69 -22.44
CA THR A 129 -3.80 -7.92 -21.36
C THR A 129 -4.98 -8.73 -20.84
N LEU A 130 -4.90 -9.21 -19.60
CA LEU A 130 -6.03 -9.93 -19.00
C LEU A 130 -7.25 -9.01 -18.99
N THR A 131 -8.40 -9.53 -19.43
CA THR A 131 -9.66 -8.81 -19.31
C THR A 131 -10.04 -8.70 -17.83
N LYS A 132 -10.88 -7.72 -17.48
CA LYS A 132 -11.40 -7.57 -16.11
C LYS A 132 -11.99 -8.88 -15.59
N ALA A 133 -12.76 -9.59 -16.42
CA ALA A 133 -13.36 -10.88 -16.07
C ALA A 133 -12.30 -11.96 -15.77
N GLN A 134 -11.22 -12.03 -16.54
CA GLN A 134 -10.13 -12.98 -16.31
C GLN A 134 -9.38 -12.68 -15.00
N VAL A 135 -9.19 -11.39 -14.68
CA VAL A 135 -8.59 -10.98 -13.40
C VAL A 135 -9.50 -11.37 -12.23
N GLU A 136 -10.80 -11.08 -12.33
CA GLU A 136 -11.79 -11.44 -11.29
C GLU A 136 -11.87 -12.96 -11.10
N GLN A 137 -11.83 -13.73 -12.18
CA GLN A 137 -11.80 -15.19 -12.12
C GLN A 137 -10.54 -15.68 -11.39
N LYS A 138 -9.35 -15.17 -11.74
CA LYS A 138 -8.10 -15.53 -11.05
C LYS A 138 -8.14 -15.17 -9.57
N ILE A 139 -8.70 -14.01 -9.20
CA ILE A 139 -8.89 -13.63 -7.79
C ILE A 139 -9.83 -14.61 -7.08
N ALA A 140 -10.94 -15.00 -7.71
CA ALA A 140 -11.85 -15.99 -7.13
C ALA A 140 -11.16 -17.35 -6.92
N THR A 141 -10.36 -17.80 -7.89
CA THR A 141 -9.57 -19.03 -7.75
C THR A 141 -8.53 -18.92 -6.63
N VAL A 142 -7.83 -17.79 -6.50
CA VAL A 142 -6.89 -17.55 -5.38
C VAL A 142 -7.61 -17.61 -4.04
N LYS A 143 -8.78 -16.98 -3.92
CA LYS A 143 -9.60 -17.04 -2.69
C LYS A 143 -10.06 -18.45 -2.35
N ALA A 144 -10.43 -19.25 -3.35
CA ALA A 144 -10.86 -20.63 -3.15
C ALA A 144 -9.70 -21.57 -2.76
N THR A 145 -8.48 -21.28 -3.22
CA THR A 145 -7.31 -22.16 -3.05
C THR A 145 -6.39 -21.74 -1.92
N CYS A 146 -6.53 -20.53 -1.37
CA CYS A 146 -5.64 -20.05 -0.30
C CYS A 146 -5.84 -20.78 1.04
N THR A 147 -7.00 -21.39 1.28
CA THR A 147 -7.23 -22.22 2.47
C THR A 147 -6.56 -23.60 2.40
N THR A 148 -6.23 -24.08 1.20
CA THR A 148 -5.63 -25.40 0.95
C THR A 148 -4.16 -25.30 0.50
N SER A 149 -3.58 -24.10 0.48
CA SER A 149 -2.25 -23.80 -0.09
C SER A 149 -1.16 -23.45 0.90
#